data_AF-A0A0E3P106-F1
#
_entry.id   AF-A0A0E3P106-F1
#
_cell.length_a   1.000
_cell.length_b   1.000
_cell.length_c   1.000
_cell.angle_alpha   90.00
_cell.angle_beta   90.00
_cell.angle_gamma   90.00
#
_symmetry.space_group_name_H-M   'P 1'
#
loop_
_entity.id
_entity.type
_entity.pdbx_description
1 polymer ?
#
loop_
_entity_poly.entity_id
_entity_poly.type
_entity_poly.pdbx_seq_one_letter_code
_entity_poly.pdbx_strand_id
1 'polypeptide(L)'
;MKMIPEYNGTKWMLICLGVFLLAILAIGCIEQNNIDQRAISNQSEMNSSKKTVSTEPEHGLALSDMSVKITSQGHIATFQLYDTVAAKELYEQLPLELDLTNFRDAQWMFYSPKKLNVTAQEAYHDGKKGELSYYEPWGDVFMLYEDFYAGDEMHRLGICINGIDEIANISGSIQIEKNELSQEERETKMRISIQANGETTIYELNDGKAAKELYEQLPLTIDVEDYSNNEKIFYPPKKLDTTNTPMANAQFGTLAYYAPWGDVVMFYDRFGSAGGLYELGDVISGGEHIKNMSGTILIEKV
;
A
#
# COMPACT_ATOMS: atom_id res chain seq x y z
N MET A 1 -18.37 55.48 19.18
CA MET A 1 -18.01 54.68 20.36
C MET A 1 -17.86 53.24 19.91
N LYS A 2 -16.62 52.76 19.69
CA LYS A 2 -16.34 51.36 19.36
C LYS A 2 -16.04 50.63 20.67
N MET A 3 -16.64 49.47 20.89
CA MET A 3 -16.29 48.55 21.97
C MET A 3 -15.51 47.38 21.37
N ILE A 4 -14.33 47.10 21.92
CA ILE A 4 -13.50 45.93 21.61
C ILE A 4 -13.62 44.99 22.81
N PRO A 5 -13.89 43.68 22.64
CA PRO A 5 -13.70 42.69 23.69
C PRO A 5 -12.22 42.25 23.70
N GLU A 6 -11.58 42.34 24.85
CA GLU A 6 -10.23 41.80 25.09
C GLU A 6 -10.29 40.27 25.19
N TYR A 7 -9.31 39.57 24.59
CA TYR A 7 -9.20 38.11 24.66
C TYR A 7 -8.01 37.72 25.55
N ASN A 8 -8.29 37.29 26.79
CA ASN A 8 -7.26 36.91 27.76
C ASN A 8 -6.68 35.52 27.46
N GLY A 9 -5.48 35.49 26.87
CA GLY A 9 -4.70 34.27 26.72
C GLY A 9 -4.00 33.87 28.02
N THR A 10 -4.41 32.77 28.66
CA THR A 10 -3.64 32.14 29.77
C THR A 10 -4.00 30.67 30.06
N LYS A 11 -4.65 29.94 29.12
CA LYS A 11 -5.23 28.60 29.43
C LYS A 11 -4.71 27.40 28.63
N TRP A 12 -3.59 27.54 27.92
CA TRP A 12 -3.02 26.51 27.03
C TRP A 12 -1.58 26.09 27.36
N MET A 13 -1.08 26.33 28.58
CA MET A 13 0.33 26.08 28.95
C MET A 13 0.46 25.21 30.21
N LEU A 14 -0.27 24.08 30.30
CA LEU A 14 -0.29 23.24 31.51
C LEU A 14 -0.56 21.73 31.28
N ILE A 15 -0.11 21.13 30.17
CA ILE A 15 -0.03 19.66 30.00
C ILE A 15 1.31 19.27 29.34
N CYS A 16 2.43 19.52 30.02
CA CYS A 16 3.79 19.10 29.57
C CYS A 16 4.70 18.62 30.72
N LEU A 17 4.16 18.38 31.93
CA LEU A 17 4.92 17.94 33.10
C LEU A 17 4.26 16.72 33.74
N GLY A 18 4.62 15.54 33.23
CA GLY A 18 4.06 14.24 33.64
C GLY A 18 5.07 13.10 33.60
N VAL A 19 6.38 13.38 33.72
CA VAL A 19 7.44 12.38 33.84
C VAL A 19 8.11 12.56 35.20
N PHE A 20 7.69 11.80 36.22
CA PHE A 20 8.53 11.49 37.38
C PHE A 20 7.96 10.35 38.24
N LEU A 21 8.88 9.51 38.74
CA LEU A 21 8.74 8.59 39.87
C LEU A 21 7.81 7.35 39.72
N LEU A 22 8.44 6.20 39.47
CA LEU A 22 8.23 5.00 40.31
C LEU A 22 9.44 4.06 40.22
N ALA A 23 10.30 4.12 41.23
CA ALA A 23 11.41 3.19 41.43
C ALA A 23 11.63 2.97 42.95
N ILE A 24 12.19 1.80 43.28
CA ILE A 24 12.60 1.35 44.61
C ILE A 24 11.46 0.87 45.52
N LEU A 25 11.40 -0.45 45.70
CA LEU A 25 11.72 -1.06 47.00
C LEU A 25 12.29 -2.46 46.79
N ALA A 26 13.53 -2.69 47.24
CA ALA A 26 14.20 -3.98 47.19
C ALA A 26 14.70 -4.35 48.59
N ILE A 27 14.15 -5.43 49.13
CA ILE A 27 14.67 -6.25 50.24
C ILE A 27 14.23 -7.68 49.88
N GLY A 28 15.07 -8.71 49.80
CA GLY A 28 16.45 -8.82 50.26
C GLY A 28 16.58 -10.04 51.17
N CYS A 29 16.70 -11.24 50.59
CA CYS A 29 17.12 -12.45 51.29
C CYS A 29 17.94 -13.34 50.35
N ILE A 30 19.04 -13.87 50.87
CA ILE A 30 20.03 -14.70 50.17
C ILE A 30 19.99 -16.07 50.84
N GLU A 31 20.01 -17.16 50.07
CA GLU A 31 20.80 -18.32 50.48
C GLU A 31 21.27 -19.16 49.28
N GLN A 32 22.45 -19.75 49.43
CA GLN A 32 23.16 -20.48 48.39
C GLN A 32 22.76 -21.95 48.40
N ASN A 33 22.83 -22.62 47.24
CA ASN A 33 23.52 -23.91 47.17
C ASN A 33 24.00 -24.23 45.74
N ASN A 34 25.18 -24.84 45.68
CA ASN A 34 25.88 -25.33 44.48
C ASN A 34 25.85 -26.88 44.50
N ILE A 35 26.54 -27.57 43.56
CA ILE A 35 26.61 -29.04 43.33
C ILE A 35 25.56 -29.51 42.29
N ASP A 36 25.88 -30.24 41.21
CA ASP A 36 27.17 -30.79 40.72
C ASP A 36 27.24 -30.83 39.18
N GLN A 37 28.45 -31.03 38.61
CA GLN A 37 28.66 -31.38 37.20
C GLN A 37 29.57 -32.62 37.04
N ARG A 38 29.18 -33.51 36.11
CA ARG A 38 29.77 -34.80 35.64
C ARG A 38 28.93 -35.99 36.16
N ALA A 39 28.43 -36.94 35.37
CA ALA A 39 28.57 -37.22 33.93
C ALA A 39 27.17 -37.68 33.37
N ILE A 40 26.95 -38.42 32.28
CA ILE A 40 27.82 -39.24 31.42
C ILE A 40 27.33 -39.22 29.94
N SER A 41 27.92 -40.06 29.08
CA SER A 41 27.73 -40.11 27.62
C SER A 41 26.39 -40.64 27.09
N ASN A 42 26.02 -40.14 25.91
CA ASN A 42 25.44 -40.87 24.77
C ASN A 42 24.30 -41.87 25.01
N GLN A 43 23.08 -41.48 24.65
CA GLN A 43 22.35 -42.26 23.65
C GLN A 43 21.51 -41.37 22.74
N SER A 44 21.60 -41.64 21.44
CA SER A 44 20.86 -40.97 20.39
C SER A 44 19.42 -41.50 20.32
N GLU A 45 18.43 -40.62 20.31
CA GLU A 45 17.12 -40.97 19.78
C GLU A 45 16.44 -39.77 19.13
N MET A 46 15.70 -40.04 18.06
CA MET A 46 15.08 -39.04 17.21
C MET A 46 14.02 -38.24 17.98
N ASN A 47 14.19 -36.92 18.03
CA ASN A 47 13.04 -36.05 17.92
C ASN A 47 13.39 -34.79 17.14
N SER A 48 12.75 -34.65 15.97
CA SER A 48 12.79 -33.43 15.18
C SER A 48 12.16 -32.31 16.00
N SER A 49 12.99 -31.46 16.60
CA SER A 49 12.52 -30.24 17.23
C SER A 49 11.94 -29.35 16.14
N LYS A 50 10.60 -29.43 16.00
CA LYS A 50 9.78 -28.49 15.24
C LYS A 50 10.07 -27.10 15.80
N LYS A 51 11.07 -26.43 15.23
CA LYS A 51 11.38 -25.03 15.49
C LYS A 51 10.14 -24.28 15.02
N THR A 52 9.27 -23.93 15.95
CA THR A 52 8.18 -22.99 15.75
C THR A 52 8.83 -21.65 15.40
N VAL A 53 9.11 -21.49 14.11
CA VAL A 53 9.06 -20.19 13.45
C VAL A 53 7.70 -19.62 13.85
N SER A 54 7.71 -18.48 14.52
CA SER A 54 6.53 -17.68 14.76
C SER A 54 5.98 -17.27 13.40
N THR A 55 5.00 -18.02 12.93
CA THR A 55 4.11 -17.59 11.85
C THR A 55 3.21 -16.50 12.43
N GLU A 56 3.75 -15.29 12.49
CA GLU A 56 2.95 -14.06 12.52
C GLU A 56 1.88 -14.17 11.42
N PRO A 57 0.59 -13.90 11.69
CA PRO A 57 -0.42 -13.97 10.66
C PRO A 57 -0.20 -12.89 9.60
N GLU A 58 -0.14 -13.30 8.34
CA GLU A 58 -0.06 -12.46 7.14
C GLU A 58 -1.39 -11.70 6.90
N HIS A 59 -1.83 -10.88 7.86
CA HIS A 59 -3.03 -10.04 7.76
C HIS A 59 -2.73 -8.75 6.97
N GLY A 60 -2.34 -8.92 5.70
CA GLY A 60 -2.32 -7.83 4.74
C GLY A 60 -3.74 -7.35 4.46
N LEU A 61 -4.08 -6.16 4.93
CA LEU A 61 -5.31 -5.47 4.54
C LEU A 61 -5.28 -5.21 3.02
N ALA A 62 -6.38 -5.46 2.33
CA ALA A 62 -6.49 -5.17 0.90
C ALA A 62 -6.39 -3.66 0.65
N LEU A 63 -5.71 -3.27 -0.42
CA LEU A 63 -5.75 -1.90 -0.94
C LEU A 63 -7.04 -1.70 -1.74
N SER A 64 -7.51 -0.45 -1.79
CA SER A 64 -8.67 -0.04 -2.57
C SER A 64 -8.25 0.87 -3.74
N ASP A 65 -9.18 1.14 -4.65
CA ASP A 65 -8.98 2.12 -5.74
C ASP A 65 -8.97 3.57 -5.25
N MET A 66 -9.32 3.81 -3.97
CA MET A 66 -9.27 5.15 -3.38
C MET A 66 -7.82 5.57 -3.18
N SER A 67 -7.47 6.75 -3.67
CA SER A 67 -6.20 7.39 -3.36
C SER A 67 -6.42 8.85 -2.98
N VAL A 68 -5.53 9.40 -2.16
CA VAL A 68 -5.59 10.79 -1.68
C VAL A 68 -4.29 11.51 -1.98
N LYS A 69 -4.40 12.78 -2.35
CA LYS A 69 -3.29 13.67 -2.65
C LYS A 69 -3.20 14.70 -1.55
N ILE A 70 -2.11 14.70 -0.81
CA ILE A 70 -1.83 15.64 0.28
C ILE A 70 -0.79 16.63 -0.24
N THR A 71 -1.10 17.92 -0.14
CA THR A 71 -0.24 18.99 -0.65
C THR A 71 0.00 20.05 0.41
N SER A 72 1.23 20.58 0.47
CA SER A 72 1.55 21.79 1.24
C SER A 72 2.82 22.45 0.72
N GLN A 73 2.81 23.78 0.58
CA GLN A 73 3.98 24.59 0.21
C GLN A 73 4.71 24.16 -1.09
N GLY A 74 4.02 23.42 -1.98
CA GLY A 74 4.59 22.86 -3.21
C GLY A 74 5.08 21.40 -3.09
N HIS A 75 5.17 20.86 -1.87
CA HIS A 75 5.39 19.44 -1.61
C HIS A 75 4.09 18.65 -1.81
N ILE A 76 4.21 17.44 -2.36
CA ILE A 76 3.08 16.57 -2.71
C ILE A 76 3.41 15.15 -2.28
N ALA A 77 2.49 14.50 -1.57
CA ALA A 77 2.51 13.07 -1.30
C ALA A 77 1.16 12.45 -1.66
N THR A 78 1.18 11.33 -2.38
CA THR A 78 -0.02 10.59 -2.78
C THR A 78 -0.05 9.27 -2.04
N PHE A 79 -1.18 8.96 -1.41
CA PHE A 79 -1.40 7.72 -0.66
C PHE A 79 -2.52 6.89 -1.31
N GLN A 80 -2.30 5.60 -1.52
CA GLN A 80 -3.37 4.65 -1.81
C GLN A 80 -3.97 4.18 -0.48
N LEU A 81 -5.29 4.17 -0.38
CA LEU A 81 -6.00 3.82 0.84
C LEU A 81 -6.33 2.32 0.90
N TYR A 82 -6.27 1.75 2.10
CA TYR A 82 -6.76 0.40 2.35
C TYR A 82 -8.30 0.33 2.28
N ASP A 83 -8.84 -0.87 2.08
CA ASP A 83 -10.28 -1.15 2.07
C ASP A 83 -10.91 -1.17 3.49
N THR A 84 -10.42 -0.30 4.39
CA THR A 84 -10.82 -0.22 5.80
C THR A 84 -12.02 0.71 6.02
N VAL A 85 -12.71 0.55 7.16
CA VAL A 85 -13.81 1.45 7.55
C VAL A 85 -13.28 2.87 7.74
N ALA A 86 -12.19 3.01 8.50
CA ALA A 86 -11.58 4.31 8.79
C ALA A 86 -11.10 5.03 7.52
N ALA A 87 -10.50 4.32 6.56
CA ALA A 87 -10.03 4.93 5.32
C ALA A 87 -11.18 5.43 4.44
N LYS A 88 -12.28 4.67 4.33
CA LYS A 88 -13.51 5.09 3.65
C LYS A 88 -14.11 6.34 4.29
N GLU A 89 -14.23 6.37 5.61
CA GLU A 89 -14.76 7.52 6.34
C GLU A 89 -13.87 8.77 6.26
N LEU A 90 -12.55 8.62 6.13
CA LEU A 90 -11.66 9.74 5.82
C LEU A 90 -11.86 10.24 4.38
N TYR A 91 -11.95 9.32 3.41
CA TYR A 91 -12.14 9.65 1.99
C TYR A 91 -13.48 10.35 1.71
N GLU A 92 -14.54 10.00 2.45
CA GLU A 92 -15.86 10.64 2.40
C GLU A 92 -15.86 12.09 2.92
N GLN A 93 -14.88 12.48 3.73
CA GLN A 93 -14.78 13.84 4.27
C GLN A 93 -14.01 14.81 3.36
N LEU A 94 -13.40 14.32 2.28
CA LEU A 94 -12.60 15.15 1.36
C LEU A 94 -13.47 16.01 0.43
N PRO A 95 -13.01 17.22 0.05
CA PRO A 95 -11.71 17.82 0.33
C PRO A 95 -11.59 18.45 1.73
N LEU A 96 -10.36 18.48 2.26
CA LEU A 96 -10.04 19.07 3.58
C LEU A 96 -8.87 20.05 3.48
N GLU A 97 -8.89 21.09 4.31
CA GLU A 97 -7.78 22.00 4.58
C GLU A 97 -7.56 22.05 6.10
N LEU A 98 -6.37 21.64 6.56
CA LEU A 98 -6.10 21.37 7.98
C LEU A 98 -4.67 21.78 8.36
N ASP A 99 -4.48 22.24 9.60
CA ASP A 99 -3.15 22.54 10.13
C ASP A 99 -2.45 21.28 10.68
N LEU A 100 -1.16 21.13 10.35
CA LEU A 100 -0.31 20.06 10.88
C LEU A 100 0.36 20.43 12.20
N THR A 101 0.53 19.41 13.05
CA THR A 101 1.44 19.42 14.20
C THR A 101 2.53 18.38 14.00
N ASN A 102 3.80 18.71 14.24
CA ASN A 102 4.89 17.73 14.25
C ASN A 102 4.95 17.01 15.60
N PHE A 103 5.26 15.72 15.60
CA PHE A 103 5.55 14.99 16.83
C PHE A 103 6.83 14.15 16.70
N ARG A 104 7.73 14.34 17.68
CA ARG A 104 8.99 13.60 17.87
C ARG A 104 9.93 13.56 16.65
N ASP A 105 9.81 14.51 15.73
CA ASP A 105 10.62 14.57 14.51
C ASP A 105 10.54 13.27 13.66
N ALA A 106 9.39 12.59 13.71
CA ALA A 106 9.11 11.36 12.95
C ALA A 106 7.75 11.37 12.21
N GLN A 107 6.77 12.15 12.70
CA GLN A 107 5.41 12.16 12.16
C GLN A 107 4.79 13.56 12.08
N TRP A 108 3.95 13.76 11.07
CA TRP A 108 3.04 14.91 10.94
C TRP A 108 1.62 14.49 11.27
N MET A 109 0.95 15.22 12.16
CA MET A 109 -0.38 14.89 12.69
C MET A 109 -1.41 15.95 12.32
N PHE A 110 -2.64 15.52 12.03
CA PHE A 110 -3.84 16.37 11.93
C PHE A 110 -5.05 15.67 12.54
N TYR A 111 -6.14 16.40 12.77
CA TYR A 111 -7.41 15.81 13.23
C TYR A 111 -8.43 15.82 12.09
N SER A 112 -9.00 14.65 11.80
CA SER A 112 -10.15 14.53 10.90
C SER A 112 -11.36 15.29 11.50
N PRO A 113 -12.16 16.05 10.71
CA PRO A 113 -13.29 16.83 11.24
C PRO A 113 -14.34 15.99 11.98
N LYS A 114 -14.51 14.72 11.57
CA LYS A 114 -15.23 13.69 12.32
C LYS A 114 -14.26 12.60 12.73
N LYS A 115 -14.45 12.07 13.95
CA LYS A 115 -13.74 10.89 14.43
C LYS A 115 -14.09 9.69 13.54
N LEU A 116 -13.07 8.91 13.16
CA LEU A 116 -13.21 7.72 12.31
C LEU A 116 -13.54 6.48 13.16
N ASN A 117 -14.39 5.60 12.64
CA ASN A 117 -14.67 4.28 13.19
C ASN A 117 -13.61 3.27 12.75
N VAL A 118 -13.25 2.36 13.65
CA VAL A 118 -12.19 1.35 13.45
C VAL A 118 -12.65 -0.03 13.89
N THR A 119 -11.95 -1.06 13.42
CA THR A 119 -12.11 -2.46 13.84
C THR A 119 -10.80 -3.04 14.37
N ALA A 120 -10.89 -4.07 15.22
CA ALA A 120 -9.71 -4.72 15.80
C ALA A 120 -8.81 -5.40 14.75
N GLN A 121 -9.35 -5.74 13.58
CA GLN A 121 -8.61 -6.31 12.44
C GLN A 121 -7.74 -5.28 11.72
N GLU A 122 -8.01 -3.99 11.89
CA GLU A 122 -7.26 -2.89 11.26
C GLU A 122 -6.12 -2.37 12.15
N ALA A 123 -6.04 -2.88 13.39
CA ALA A 123 -5.11 -2.44 14.42
C ALA A 123 -3.69 -2.98 14.20
N TYR A 124 -2.67 -2.16 14.46
CA TYR A 124 -1.26 -2.52 14.38
C TYR A 124 -0.37 -1.61 15.25
N HIS A 125 0.95 -1.85 15.26
CA HIS A 125 1.92 -1.17 16.14
C HIS A 125 3.22 -0.70 15.44
N ASP A 126 3.62 -1.41 14.38
CA ASP A 126 4.87 -1.18 13.65
C ASP A 126 4.70 -0.17 12.52
N GLY A 127 4.56 1.11 12.87
CA GLY A 127 4.47 2.21 11.91
C GLY A 127 5.71 2.34 11.02
N LYS A 128 5.53 2.39 9.70
CA LYS A 128 6.60 2.54 8.72
C LYS A 128 6.58 3.87 7.98
N LYS A 129 7.77 4.37 7.61
CA LYS A 129 7.90 5.54 6.72
C LYS A 129 7.00 5.36 5.49
N GLY A 130 6.19 6.38 5.19
CA GLY A 130 5.23 6.37 4.10
C GLY A 130 3.83 5.86 4.46
N GLU A 131 3.57 5.41 5.69
CA GLU A 131 2.20 5.06 6.11
C GLU A 131 1.38 6.30 6.50
N LEU A 132 0.10 6.27 6.12
CA LEU A 132 -0.95 7.13 6.64
C LEU A 132 -1.78 6.30 7.61
N SER A 133 -1.91 6.75 8.85
CA SER A 133 -2.50 5.97 9.93
C SER A 133 -3.30 6.83 10.91
N TYR A 134 -4.17 6.18 11.68
CA TYR A 134 -5.11 6.81 12.59
C TYR A 134 -4.92 6.27 14.00
N TYR A 135 -4.87 7.15 15.00
CA TYR A 135 -4.76 6.78 16.41
C TYR A 135 -6.14 6.84 17.07
N GLU A 136 -6.74 5.69 17.38
CA GLU A 136 -8.11 5.65 17.92
C GLU A 136 -8.30 6.48 19.19
N PRO A 137 -7.40 6.48 20.20
CA PRO A 137 -7.66 7.13 21.49
C PRO A 137 -7.92 8.64 21.39
N TRP A 138 -7.20 9.34 20.51
CA TRP A 138 -7.28 10.80 20.38
C TRP A 138 -7.93 11.25 19.07
N GLY A 139 -8.02 10.37 18.06
CA GLY A 139 -8.65 10.66 16.77
C GLY A 139 -7.78 11.48 15.81
N ASP A 140 -6.47 11.54 16.05
CA ASP A 140 -5.51 12.09 15.10
C ASP A 140 -5.20 11.10 13.97
N VAL A 141 -4.97 11.68 12.79
CA VAL A 141 -4.39 11.01 11.62
C VAL A 141 -2.96 11.51 11.50
N PHE A 142 -2.03 10.60 11.20
CA PHE A 142 -0.62 10.93 11.06
C PHE A 142 0.02 10.32 9.81
N MET A 143 0.96 11.08 9.25
CA MET A 143 1.82 10.68 8.13
C MET A 143 3.24 10.44 8.67
N LEU A 144 3.76 9.24 8.46
CA LEU A 144 5.11 8.86 8.88
C LEU A 144 6.14 9.23 7.80
N TYR A 145 7.16 10.01 8.17
CA TYR A 145 8.34 10.25 7.32
C TYR A 145 9.61 9.57 7.84
N GLU A 146 9.55 8.98 9.04
CA GLU A 146 10.50 8.02 9.59
C GLU A 146 9.73 6.81 10.16
N ASP A 147 10.41 5.69 10.41
CA ASP A 147 9.82 4.54 11.09
C ASP A 147 9.43 4.90 12.55
N PHE A 148 8.20 4.55 12.96
CA PHE A 148 7.67 4.91 14.26
C PHE A 148 6.90 3.77 14.92
N TYR A 149 7.42 3.27 16.04
CA TYR A 149 6.75 2.31 16.89
C TYR A 149 5.86 3.05 17.90
N ALA A 150 4.54 3.02 17.70
CA ALA A 150 3.58 3.48 18.70
C ALA A 150 3.12 2.31 19.58
N GLY A 151 2.23 2.59 20.54
CA GLY A 151 1.61 1.57 21.38
C GLY A 151 0.49 0.82 20.67
N ASP A 152 -0.41 0.27 21.47
CA ASP A 152 -1.67 -0.27 20.98
C ASP A 152 -2.54 0.82 20.32
N GLU A 153 -3.51 0.42 19.49
CA GLU A 153 -4.58 1.30 18.95
C GLU A 153 -4.21 2.24 17.78
N MET A 154 -3.15 1.93 16.99
CA MET A 154 -2.98 2.51 15.64
C MET A 154 -3.77 1.71 14.60
N HIS A 155 -4.37 2.38 13.60
CA HIS A 155 -5.12 1.75 12.51
C HIS A 155 -4.63 2.22 11.14
N ARG A 156 -4.51 1.29 10.19
CA ARG A 156 -4.01 1.56 8.83
C ARG A 156 -5.04 2.31 7.99
N LEU A 157 -4.67 3.46 7.43
CA LEU A 157 -5.50 4.20 6.46
C LEU A 157 -4.98 4.04 5.03
N GLY A 158 -3.66 4.14 4.82
CA GLY A 158 -3.08 4.01 3.49
C GLY A 158 -1.55 3.96 3.46
N ILE A 159 -1.01 3.77 2.26
CA ILE A 159 0.43 3.74 1.97
C ILE A 159 0.79 4.77 0.90
N CYS A 160 1.94 5.43 1.07
CA CYS A 160 2.45 6.39 0.12
C CYS A 160 2.89 5.67 -1.17
N ILE A 161 2.30 6.05 -2.30
CA ILE A 161 2.62 5.54 -3.64
C ILE A 161 3.47 6.54 -4.46
N ASN A 162 3.49 7.82 -4.08
CA ASN A 162 4.32 8.85 -4.71
C ASN A 162 4.66 9.96 -3.71
N GLY A 163 5.88 10.53 -3.77
CA GLY A 163 6.29 11.65 -2.92
C GLY A 163 6.69 11.28 -1.49
N ILE A 164 7.14 10.04 -1.24
CA ILE A 164 7.47 9.55 0.12
C ILE A 164 8.58 10.37 0.81
N ASP A 165 9.54 10.90 0.06
CA ASP A 165 10.62 11.74 0.60
C ASP A 165 10.18 13.22 0.77
N GLU A 166 9.06 13.61 0.18
CA GLU A 166 8.46 14.94 0.37
C GLU A 166 7.70 15.06 1.69
N ILE A 167 7.27 13.94 2.31
CA ILE A 167 6.49 13.92 3.56
C ILE A 167 7.25 14.65 4.69
N ALA A 168 8.58 14.53 4.73
CA ALA A 168 9.41 15.24 5.73
C ALA A 168 9.36 16.77 5.58
N ASN A 169 9.10 17.28 4.37
CA ASN A 169 9.09 18.72 4.05
C ASN A 169 7.68 19.35 4.11
N ILE A 170 6.63 18.54 3.96
CA ILE A 170 5.23 18.96 4.17
C ILE A 170 5.11 19.57 5.57
N SER A 171 4.58 20.79 5.71
CA SER A 171 4.49 21.48 7.01
C SER A 171 3.46 22.61 7.00
N GLY A 172 3.02 23.07 8.19
CA GLY A 172 1.97 24.09 8.29
C GLY A 172 0.61 23.53 7.84
N SER A 173 -0.16 24.29 7.07
CA SER A 173 -1.46 23.83 6.56
C SER A 173 -1.29 22.88 5.36
N ILE A 174 -2.04 21.78 5.35
CA ILE A 174 -2.18 20.85 4.22
C ILE A 174 -3.54 21.00 3.55
N GLN A 175 -3.59 20.75 2.25
CA GLN A 175 -4.83 20.40 1.55
C GLN A 175 -4.82 18.92 1.18
N ILE A 176 -5.90 18.23 1.54
CA ILE A 176 -6.14 16.81 1.26
C ILE A 176 -7.29 16.72 0.26
N GLU A 177 -6.98 16.23 -0.92
CA GLU A 177 -7.95 16.00 -2.00
C GLU A 177 -8.04 14.51 -2.31
N LYS A 178 -9.18 14.10 -2.89
CA LYS A 178 -9.24 12.82 -3.58
C LYS A 178 -8.24 12.87 -4.73
N ASN A 179 -7.35 11.87 -4.83
CA ASN A 179 -6.45 11.71 -5.97
C ASN A 179 -7.23 11.08 -7.14
N GLU A 180 -8.28 11.79 -7.54
CA GLU A 180 -8.97 11.55 -8.78
C GLU A 180 -8.09 12.11 -9.89
N LEU A 181 -7.56 11.22 -10.74
CA LEU A 181 -6.94 11.59 -12.00
C LEU A 181 -7.84 12.61 -12.72
N SER A 182 -7.27 13.71 -13.19
CA SER A 182 -8.00 14.69 -13.98
C SER A 182 -8.61 14.05 -15.23
N GLN A 183 -9.60 14.69 -15.87
CA GLN A 183 -10.13 14.17 -17.13
C GLN A 183 -9.04 14.07 -18.20
N GLU A 184 -8.10 15.03 -18.26
CA GLU A 184 -6.91 14.94 -19.12
C GLU A 184 -6.01 13.74 -18.78
N GLU A 185 -5.74 13.46 -17.49
CA GLU A 185 -4.96 12.27 -17.11
C GLU A 185 -5.70 10.96 -17.44
N ARG A 186 -7.02 10.90 -17.28
CA ARG A 186 -7.83 9.71 -17.67
C ARG A 186 -7.96 9.55 -19.19
N GLU A 187 -7.94 10.64 -19.95
CA GLU A 187 -7.95 10.64 -21.42
C GLU A 187 -6.56 10.37 -22.03
N THR A 188 -5.47 10.59 -21.28
CA THR A 188 -4.10 10.30 -21.73
C THR A 188 -3.61 8.89 -21.39
N LYS A 189 -4.25 8.19 -20.45
CA LYS A 189 -3.90 6.79 -20.15
C LYS A 189 -4.26 5.86 -21.30
N MET A 190 -3.25 5.14 -21.79
CA MET A 190 -3.41 4.13 -22.83
C MET A 190 -4.29 2.98 -22.33
N ARG A 191 -5.37 2.68 -23.04
CA ARG A 191 -6.22 1.51 -22.74
C ARG A 191 -6.36 0.61 -23.94
N ILE A 192 -6.48 -0.68 -23.65
CA ILE A 192 -6.66 -1.71 -24.67
C ILE A 192 -7.88 -2.56 -24.36
N SER A 193 -8.68 -2.85 -25.38
CA SER A 193 -9.71 -3.89 -25.31
C SER A 193 -9.16 -5.17 -25.90
N ILE A 194 -9.54 -6.30 -25.29
CA ILE A 194 -9.27 -7.64 -25.78
C ILE A 194 -10.62 -8.34 -25.94
N GLN A 195 -11.01 -8.59 -27.18
CA GLN A 195 -12.27 -9.26 -27.53
C GLN A 195 -11.99 -10.74 -27.83
N ALA A 196 -12.73 -11.61 -27.15
CA ALA A 196 -12.61 -13.06 -27.27
C ALA A 196 -13.96 -13.72 -27.00
N ASN A 197 -14.36 -14.71 -27.82
CA ASN A 197 -15.59 -15.49 -27.61
C ASN A 197 -16.90 -14.67 -27.47
N GLY A 198 -16.92 -13.42 -27.96
CA GLY A 198 -18.05 -12.48 -27.84
C GLY A 198 -18.02 -11.61 -26.58
N GLU A 199 -17.06 -11.85 -25.67
CA GLU A 199 -16.84 -11.06 -24.46
C GLU A 199 -15.69 -10.05 -24.66
N THR A 200 -15.61 -9.04 -23.79
CA THR A 200 -14.57 -8.00 -23.84
C THR A 200 -13.92 -7.80 -22.47
N THR A 201 -12.59 -7.86 -22.42
CA THR A 201 -11.79 -7.44 -21.28
C THR A 201 -11.10 -6.11 -21.61
N ILE A 202 -11.02 -5.18 -20.66
CA ILE A 202 -10.34 -3.88 -20.84
C ILE A 202 -9.20 -3.76 -19.83
N TYR A 203 -8.02 -3.45 -20.33
CA TYR A 203 -6.83 -3.16 -19.52
C TYR A 203 -6.46 -1.67 -19.62
N GLU A 204 -6.00 -1.13 -18.50
CA GLU A 204 -5.31 0.17 -18.45
C GLU A 204 -3.81 -0.07 -18.38
N LEU A 205 -3.07 0.48 -19.35
CA LEU A 205 -1.63 0.28 -19.47
C LEU A 205 -0.85 1.32 -18.67
N ASN A 206 0.31 0.92 -18.15
CA ASN A 206 1.25 1.80 -17.47
C ASN A 206 2.12 2.60 -18.46
N ASP A 207 2.89 3.54 -17.92
CA ASP A 207 3.77 4.42 -18.70
C ASP A 207 5.11 3.80 -19.13
N GLY A 208 5.33 2.51 -18.84
CA GLY A 208 6.54 1.78 -19.17
C GLY A 208 6.77 1.65 -20.69
N LYS A 209 8.04 1.49 -21.08
CA LYS A 209 8.41 1.39 -22.50
C LYS A 209 7.78 0.18 -23.18
N ALA A 210 7.73 -0.97 -22.50
CA ALA A 210 7.11 -2.17 -23.07
C ALA A 210 5.60 -1.99 -23.30
N ALA A 211 4.90 -1.33 -22.38
CA ALA A 211 3.47 -1.04 -22.51
C ALA A 211 3.19 -0.12 -23.72
N LYS A 212 4.01 0.93 -23.89
CA LYS A 212 3.97 1.83 -25.06
C LYS A 212 4.24 1.10 -26.38
N GLU A 213 5.24 0.21 -26.42
CA GLU A 213 5.56 -0.59 -27.61
C GLU A 213 4.53 -1.68 -27.94
N LEU A 214 3.79 -2.20 -26.95
CA LEU A 214 2.64 -3.06 -27.19
C LEU A 214 1.51 -2.23 -27.82
N TYR A 215 1.20 -1.07 -27.24
CA TYR A 215 0.17 -0.16 -27.73
C TYR A 215 0.45 0.33 -29.17
N GLU A 216 1.71 0.59 -29.52
CA GLU A 216 2.12 0.95 -30.88
C GLU A 216 1.89 -0.17 -31.91
N GLN A 217 1.85 -1.45 -31.49
CA GLN A 217 1.60 -2.58 -32.38
C GLN A 217 0.11 -2.84 -32.67
N LEU A 218 -0.80 -2.19 -31.95
CA LEU A 218 -2.25 -2.39 -32.12
C LEU A 218 -2.82 -1.65 -33.34
N PRO A 219 -3.83 -2.22 -34.03
CA PRO A 219 -4.61 -3.41 -33.65
C PRO A 219 -3.92 -4.73 -33.98
N LEU A 220 -4.20 -5.77 -33.17
CA LEU A 220 -3.72 -7.13 -33.39
C LEU A 220 -4.89 -8.12 -33.50
N THR A 221 -4.73 -9.11 -34.36
CA THR A 221 -5.60 -10.30 -34.44
C THR A 221 -4.67 -11.50 -34.34
N ILE A 222 -4.71 -12.20 -33.20
CA ILE A 222 -3.70 -13.19 -32.82
C ILE A 222 -4.33 -14.32 -32.01
N ASP A 223 -3.75 -15.51 -32.06
CA ASP A 223 -4.20 -16.63 -31.23
C ASP A 223 -3.73 -16.50 -29.79
N VAL A 224 -4.58 -16.91 -28.85
CA VAL A 224 -4.30 -16.95 -27.41
C VAL A 224 -4.15 -18.40 -26.95
N GLU A 225 -3.13 -18.66 -26.12
CA GLU A 225 -2.78 -19.98 -25.62
C GLU A 225 -2.92 -20.08 -24.10
N ASP A 226 -3.21 -21.28 -23.60
CA ASP A 226 -3.06 -21.62 -22.18
C ASP A 226 -1.61 -22.01 -21.90
N TYR A 227 -0.92 -21.27 -21.02
CA TYR A 227 0.43 -21.63 -20.58
C TYR A 227 0.43 -22.45 -19.28
N SER A 228 -0.57 -22.22 -18.41
CA SER A 228 -0.69 -22.81 -17.08
C SER A 228 -2.17 -22.84 -16.64
N ASN A 229 -2.46 -23.03 -15.35
CA ASN A 229 -3.81 -23.03 -14.78
C ASN A 229 -4.33 -21.65 -14.32
N ASN A 230 -3.52 -20.60 -14.50
CA ASN A 230 -3.71 -19.23 -14.00
C ASN A 230 -3.44 -18.14 -15.05
N GLU A 231 -3.02 -18.50 -16.26
CA GLU A 231 -2.42 -17.61 -17.26
C GLU A 231 -2.92 -17.90 -18.69
N LYS A 232 -3.23 -16.84 -19.44
CA LYS A 232 -3.35 -16.86 -20.90
C LYS A 232 -2.17 -16.10 -21.51
N ILE A 233 -1.62 -16.56 -22.63
CA ILE A 233 -0.50 -15.89 -23.31
C ILE A 233 -0.77 -15.60 -24.78
N PHE A 234 -0.11 -14.57 -25.32
CA PHE A 234 0.02 -14.33 -26.76
C PHE A 234 1.38 -13.70 -27.09
N TYR A 235 1.84 -13.81 -28.34
CA TYR A 235 3.16 -13.31 -28.77
C TYR A 235 3.05 -12.04 -29.62
N PRO A 236 3.35 -10.83 -29.11
CA PRO A 236 3.32 -9.61 -29.93
C PRO A 236 4.25 -9.74 -31.16
N PRO A 237 3.87 -9.19 -32.34
CA PRO A 237 4.67 -9.32 -33.57
C PRO A 237 6.13 -8.87 -33.48
N LYS A 238 6.44 -7.99 -32.53
CA LYS A 238 7.80 -7.59 -32.13
C LYS A 238 7.94 -7.73 -30.61
N LYS A 239 9.11 -8.22 -30.20
CA LYS A 239 9.55 -8.16 -28.79
C LYS A 239 9.57 -6.72 -28.30
N LEU A 240 9.15 -6.53 -27.05
CA LEU A 240 9.05 -5.25 -26.37
C LEU A 240 10.36 -4.94 -25.63
N ASP A 241 10.79 -3.69 -25.65
CA ASP A 241 11.91 -3.18 -24.84
C ASP A 241 11.44 -2.89 -23.41
N THR A 242 12.02 -3.60 -22.44
CA THR A 242 11.68 -3.53 -21.02
C THR A 242 12.44 -2.44 -20.26
N THR A 243 13.24 -1.62 -20.94
CA THR A 243 13.93 -0.45 -20.34
C THR A 243 12.91 0.46 -19.65
N ASN A 244 13.16 0.80 -18.37
CA ASN A 244 12.26 1.59 -17.53
C ASN A 244 10.82 1.03 -17.43
N THR A 245 10.65 -0.28 -17.54
CA THR A 245 9.36 -0.96 -17.27
C THR A 245 9.43 -1.61 -15.88
N PRO A 246 8.41 -1.47 -15.01
CA PRO A 246 8.40 -2.08 -13.69
C PRO A 246 8.38 -3.62 -13.75
N MET A 247 8.92 -4.27 -12.71
CA MET A 247 8.82 -5.72 -12.51
C MET A 247 7.43 -6.07 -11.97
N ALA A 248 6.79 -7.11 -12.52
CA ALA A 248 5.47 -7.51 -12.07
C ALA A 248 5.49 -8.32 -10.77
N ASN A 249 4.51 -8.05 -9.90
CA ASN A 249 4.06 -8.96 -8.85
C ASN A 249 2.62 -9.40 -9.18
N ALA A 250 2.51 -10.29 -10.17
CA ALA A 250 1.27 -10.60 -10.86
C ALA A 250 0.21 -11.24 -9.94
N GLN A 251 -0.96 -10.62 -9.93
CA GLN A 251 -2.19 -11.10 -9.32
C GLN A 251 -3.29 -11.28 -10.38
N PHE A 252 -4.50 -11.65 -9.94
CA PHE A 252 -5.67 -11.64 -10.81
C PHE A 252 -5.79 -10.29 -11.52
N GLY A 253 -5.90 -10.30 -12.85
CA GLY A 253 -6.11 -9.10 -13.65
C GLY A 253 -4.83 -8.39 -14.10
N THR A 254 -3.64 -8.82 -13.70
CA THR A 254 -2.39 -8.23 -14.18
C THR A 254 -2.11 -8.60 -15.64
N LEU A 255 -1.68 -7.61 -16.42
CA LEU A 255 -1.08 -7.78 -17.75
C LEU A 255 0.43 -7.63 -17.62
N ALA A 256 1.19 -8.61 -18.10
CA ALA A 256 2.65 -8.60 -18.03
C ALA A 256 3.31 -8.98 -19.36
N TYR A 257 4.60 -8.72 -19.48
CA TYR A 257 5.47 -9.18 -20.56
C TYR A 257 6.59 -10.03 -19.99
N TYR A 258 6.72 -11.28 -20.44
CA TYR A 258 7.80 -12.16 -20.00
C TYR A 258 8.95 -12.14 -21.02
N ALA A 259 9.92 -11.25 -20.78
CA ALA A 259 11.02 -10.97 -21.70
C ALA A 259 11.84 -12.20 -22.18
N PRO A 260 12.07 -13.26 -21.37
CA PRO A 260 12.82 -14.44 -21.81
C PRO A 260 12.24 -15.12 -23.05
N TRP A 261 10.91 -15.22 -23.16
CA TRP A 261 10.23 -15.80 -24.33
C TRP A 261 9.71 -14.71 -25.26
N GLY A 262 9.23 -13.60 -24.71
CA GLY A 262 8.68 -12.46 -25.44
C GLY A 262 7.19 -12.58 -25.70
N ASP A 263 6.47 -13.26 -24.81
CA ASP A 263 5.01 -13.28 -24.74
C ASP A 263 4.47 -12.19 -23.81
N VAL A 264 3.20 -11.87 -24.00
CA VAL A 264 2.37 -11.08 -23.09
C VAL A 264 1.45 -12.05 -22.35
N VAL A 265 1.39 -11.90 -21.03
CA VAL A 265 0.68 -12.78 -20.09
C VAL A 265 -0.50 -12.03 -19.48
N MET A 266 -1.67 -12.65 -19.52
CA MET A 266 -2.92 -12.19 -18.88
C MET A 266 -3.24 -13.13 -17.72
N PHE A 267 -3.10 -12.64 -16.49
CA PHE A 267 -3.30 -13.43 -15.28
C PHE A 267 -4.77 -13.43 -14.84
N TYR A 268 -5.31 -14.63 -14.56
CA TYR A 268 -6.66 -14.83 -14.02
C TYR A 268 -6.67 -15.58 -12.68
N ASP A 269 -5.50 -15.71 -12.04
CA ASP A 269 -5.31 -16.10 -10.64
C ASP A 269 -3.95 -15.53 -10.16
N ARG A 270 -3.63 -15.66 -8.87
CA ARG A 270 -2.35 -15.18 -8.31
C ARG A 270 -1.16 -15.99 -8.85
N PHE A 271 -0.06 -15.29 -9.17
CA PHE A 271 1.22 -15.90 -9.51
C PHE A 271 2.36 -15.40 -8.61
N GLY A 272 2.49 -14.07 -8.42
CA GLY A 272 3.63 -13.45 -7.75
C GLY A 272 4.65 -12.90 -8.76
N SER A 273 5.95 -13.02 -8.47
CA SER A 273 7.02 -12.43 -9.30
C SER A 273 7.94 -13.49 -9.91
N ALA A 274 8.48 -13.18 -11.09
CA ALA A 274 9.49 -14.00 -11.77
C ALA A 274 10.56 -13.13 -12.45
N GLY A 275 11.76 -13.68 -12.61
CA GLY A 275 12.88 -12.98 -13.26
C GLY A 275 12.58 -12.71 -14.74
N GLY A 276 12.51 -11.44 -15.13
CA GLY A 276 12.16 -11.01 -16.48
C GLY A 276 10.65 -10.89 -16.76
N LEU A 277 9.80 -10.97 -15.74
CA LEU A 277 8.37 -10.64 -15.85
C LEU A 277 8.15 -9.15 -15.54
N TYR A 278 7.74 -8.39 -16.53
CA TYR A 278 7.54 -6.94 -16.44
C TYR A 278 6.06 -6.59 -16.52
N GLU A 279 5.61 -5.67 -15.70
CA GLU A 279 4.21 -5.25 -15.67
C GLU A 279 3.92 -4.30 -16.83
N LEU A 280 2.78 -4.52 -17.51
CA LEU A 280 2.29 -3.66 -18.58
C LEU A 280 1.07 -2.84 -18.16
N GLY A 281 0.30 -3.31 -17.18
CA GLY A 281 -0.94 -2.70 -16.71
C GLY A 281 -1.84 -3.70 -15.98
N ASP A 282 -3.04 -3.27 -15.63
CA ASP A 282 -4.03 -4.10 -14.93
C ASP A 282 -5.43 -3.98 -15.59
N VAL A 283 -6.25 -5.00 -15.35
CA VAL A 283 -7.63 -5.06 -15.84
C VAL A 283 -8.50 -4.03 -15.10
N ILE A 284 -9.32 -3.31 -15.85
CA ILE A 284 -10.31 -2.35 -15.32
C ILE A 284 -11.75 -2.77 -15.58
N SER A 285 -11.98 -3.76 -16.46
CA SER A 285 -13.30 -4.36 -16.70
C SER A 285 -13.19 -5.72 -17.39
N GLY A 286 -14.12 -6.64 -17.11
CA GLY A 286 -14.24 -7.93 -17.81
C GLY A 286 -13.11 -8.93 -17.53
N GLY A 287 -12.45 -8.85 -16.37
CA GLY A 287 -11.37 -9.78 -15.99
C GLY A 287 -11.83 -11.22 -15.79
N GLU A 288 -13.09 -11.43 -15.44
CA GLU A 288 -13.75 -12.73 -15.34
C GLU A 288 -13.75 -13.53 -16.65
N HIS A 289 -13.63 -12.84 -17.81
CA HIS A 289 -13.61 -13.47 -19.12
C HIS A 289 -12.24 -14.06 -19.50
N ILE A 290 -11.14 -13.58 -18.90
CA ILE A 290 -9.75 -13.95 -19.26
C ILE A 290 -9.58 -15.47 -19.26
N LYS A 291 -10.05 -16.15 -18.20
CA LYS A 291 -9.96 -17.62 -18.04
C LYS A 291 -10.58 -18.40 -19.19
N ASN A 292 -11.63 -17.85 -19.80
CA ASN A 292 -12.39 -18.48 -20.88
C ASN A 292 -11.96 -18.00 -22.29
N MET A 293 -10.92 -17.15 -22.40
CA MET A 293 -10.36 -16.79 -23.71
C MET A 293 -9.74 -18.00 -24.40
N SER A 294 -10.01 -18.14 -25.70
CA SER A 294 -9.51 -19.25 -26.52
C SER A 294 -9.59 -18.90 -28.01
N GLY A 295 -8.72 -19.49 -28.83
CA GLY A 295 -8.69 -19.23 -30.27
C GLY A 295 -8.13 -17.84 -30.58
N THR A 296 -8.67 -17.18 -31.58
CA THR A 296 -8.16 -15.87 -32.02
C THR A 296 -8.82 -14.73 -31.26
N ILE A 297 -8.01 -13.85 -30.67
CA ILE A 297 -8.41 -12.62 -29.98
C ILE A 297 -8.16 -11.39 -30.86
N LEU A 298 -9.00 -10.36 -30.70
CA LEU A 298 -8.83 -9.04 -31.30
C LEU A 298 -8.42 -8.05 -30.20
N ILE A 299 -7.29 -7.36 -30.38
CA ILE A 299 -6.74 -6.39 -29.44
C ILE A 299 -6.74 -5.01 -30.09
N GLU A 300 -7.45 -4.05 -29.51
CA GLU A 300 -7.64 -2.70 -30.06
C GLU A 300 -7.45 -1.61 -29.00
N LYS A 301 -7.14 -0.40 -29.44
CA LYS A 301 -7.05 0.80 -28.59
C LYS A 301 -8.45 1.29 -28.25
N VAL A 302 -8.67 1.75 -27.00
CA VAL A 302 -9.95 2.33 -26.53
C VAL A 302 -9.75 3.60 -25.72
#